data_AF-A0A7X7GHS9-F1
#
_entry.id   AF-A0A7X7GHS9-F1
#
_cell.length_a   1.000
_cell.length_b   1.000
_cell.length_c   1.000
_cell.angle_alpha   90.00
_cell.angle_beta   90.00
_cell.angle_gamma   90.00
#
_symmetry.space_group_name_H-M   'P 1'
#
loop_
_entity.id
_entity.type
_entity.pdbx_description
1 polymer ?
#
loop_
_entity_poly.entity_id
_entity_poly.type
_entity_poly.pdbx_seq_one_letter_code
_entity_poly.pdbx_strand_id
1 'polypeptide(L)'
;EKVEVPDYAHLLPEPIRRFTQPQEIHDAEHLSFIQGGGHGGSHPHLVHEFVSALMENRDPWPNATQSANWTCVGICAHQSSEKGGEIVRLPEFTLA
;
A
#
# COMPACT_ATOMS: atom_id res chain seq x y z
N GLU A 1 16.26 21.12 6.32
CA GLU A 1 15.71 21.74 5.10
C GLU A 1 14.34 21.14 4.82
N LYS A 2 13.39 21.89 4.25
CA LYS A 2 12.09 21.33 3.85
C LYS A 2 12.22 20.72 2.45
N VAL A 3 11.74 19.50 2.27
CA VAL A 3 11.73 18.80 0.98
C VAL A 3 10.32 18.86 0.40
N GLU A 4 10.22 19.23 -0.88
CA GLU A 4 8.97 19.15 -1.63
C GLU A 4 8.77 17.71 -2.13
N VAL A 5 7.60 17.13 -1.85
CA VAL A 5 7.27 15.76 -2.25
C VAL A 5 6.49 15.83 -3.58
N PRO A 6 6.96 15.19 -4.66
CA PRO A 6 6.29 15.23 -5.96
C PRO A 6 4.98 14.43 -5.95
N ASP A 7 3.98 14.92 -6.68
CA ASP A 7 2.73 14.20 -6.97
C ASP A 7 2.87 13.38 -8.27
N TYR A 8 2.54 12.10 -8.19
CA TYR A 8 2.60 11.16 -9.31
C TYR A 8 1.23 10.89 -9.95
N ALA A 9 0.22 11.74 -9.71
CA ALA A 9 -1.11 11.65 -10.33
C ALA A 9 -1.07 11.43 -11.86
N HIS A 10 -0.08 12.00 -12.54
CA HIS A 10 0.10 11.84 -13.99
C HIS A 10 0.30 10.38 -14.46
N LEU A 11 0.68 9.47 -13.56
CA LEU A 11 0.78 8.03 -13.82
C LEU A 11 -0.58 7.31 -13.80
N LEU A 12 -1.63 7.98 -13.35
CA LEU A 12 -2.98 7.41 -13.26
C LEU A 12 -3.84 7.79 -14.47
N PRO A 13 -4.89 7.00 -14.77
CA PRO A 13 -5.97 7.43 -15.65
C PRO A 13 -6.60 8.76 -15.20
N GLU A 14 -6.87 9.63 -16.16
CA GLU A 14 -7.42 10.99 -15.92
C GLU A 14 -8.57 11.02 -14.89
N PRO A 15 -9.58 10.13 -14.93
CA PRO A 15 -10.73 10.21 -14.01
C PRO A 15 -10.40 10.02 -12.53
N ILE A 16 -9.27 9.39 -12.20
CA ILE A 16 -8.89 9.07 -10.81
C ILE A 16 -7.73 9.91 -10.27
N ARG A 17 -7.11 10.78 -11.09
CA ARG A 17 -5.99 11.65 -10.68
C ARG A 17 -6.33 12.54 -9.50
N ARG A 18 -7.53 13.11 -9.50
CA ARG A 18 -8.02 14.00 -8.42
C ARG A 18 -7.98 13.38 -7.03
N PHE A 19 -8.01 12.04 -6.93
CA PHE A 19 -8.01 11.34 -5.64
C PHE A 19 -6.61 11.24 -5.00
N THR A 20 -5.53 11.63 -5.70
CA THR A 20 -4.19 11.73 -5.09
C THR A 20 -4.01 13.02 -4.30
N GLN A 21 -4.81 14.03 -4.60
CA GLN A 21 -4.67 15.36 -4.02
C GLN A 21 -5.33 15.44 -2.64
N PRO A 22 -4.72 16.17 -1.69
CA PRO A 22 -5.33 16.46 -0.41
C PRO A 22 -6.44 17.50 -0.57
N GLN A 23 -7.62 17.12 -1.06
CA GLN A 23 -8.82 17.96 -1.13
C GLN A 23 -10.04 17.04 -1.11
N GLU A 24 -11.15 17.23 -0.41
CA GLU A 24 -11.79 18.35 0.28
C GLU A 24 -12.32 17.81 1.62
N ILE A 25 -12.37 18.62 2.68
CA ILE A 25 -13.27 18.32 3.80
C ILE A 25 -14.69 18.44 3.24
N HIS A 26 -15.26 17.35 2.73
CA HIS A 26 -16.69 17.27 2.55
C HIS A 26 -17.30 17.09 3.93
N ASP A 27 -18.02 18.13 4.37
CA ASP A 27 -18.77 18.14 5.62
C ASP A 27 -17.87 18.12 6.87
N ALA A 28 -17.37 19.30 7.25
CA ALA A 28 -16.57 19.50 8.47
C ALA A 28 -17.33 19.19 9.76
N GLU A 29 -18.65 19.01 9.69
CA GLU A 29 -19.52 18.65 10.82
C GLU A 29 -19.75 17.13 10.92
N HIS A 30 -19.38 16.36 9.89
CA HIS A 30 -19.50 14.91 9.89
C HIS A 30 -18.28 14.26 10.56
N LEU A 31 -18.52 13.38 11.54
CA LEU A 31 -17.48 12.66 12.32
C LEU A 31 -16.55 11.77 11.47
N SER A 32 -16.88 11.58 10.20
CA SER A 32 -16.06 10.92 9.20
C SER A 32 -15.56 11.98 8.21
N PHE A 33 -14.36 12.50 8.46
CA PHE A 33 -13.70 13.39 7.51
C PHE A 33 -13.30 12.57 6.28
N ILE A 34 -13.67 13.04 5.07
CA ILE A 34 -13.11 12.48 3.84
C ILE A 34 -11.65 12.92 3.79
N GLN A 35 -10.75 12.02 4.24
CA GLN A 35 -9.33 12.19 4.04
C GLN A 35 -9.05 11.94 2.56
N GLY A 36 -8.81 13.00 1.78
CA GLY A 36 -8.47 12.92 0.34
C GLY A 36 -7.17 12.14 0.10
N GLY A 37 -6.14 12.79 -0.45
CA GLY A 37 -4.80 12.22 -0.67
C GLY A 37 -4.00 11.83 0.59
N GLY A 38 -4.63 11.22 1.60
CA GLY A 38 -3.95 10.64 2.76
C GLY A 38 -2.84 9.68 2.33
N HIS A 39 -1.76 9.63 3.11
CA HIS A 39 -0.55 8.85 2.77
C HIS A 39 0.07 9.23 1.42
N GLY A 40 0.03 10.53 1.06
CA GLY A 40 0.65 11.05 -0.17
C GLY A 40 -0.06 10.63 -1.45
N GLY A 41 -1.36 10.32 -1.38
CA GLY A 41 -2.15 9.93 -2.54
C GLY A 41 -1.89 8.52 -3.04
N SER A 42 -1.38 7.60 -2.20
CA SER A 42 -1.04 6.23 -2.60
C SER A 42 -2.24 5.34 -2.97
N HIS A 43 -3.42 5.59 -2.38
CA HIS A 43 -4.58 4.71 -2.51
C HIS A 43 -5.07 4.56 -3.97
N PRO A 44 -5.25 5.64 -4.76
CA PRO A 44 -5.60 5.53 -6.18
C PRO A 44 -4.60 4.71 -7.00
N HIS A 45 -3.30 4.76 -6.67
CA HIS A 45 -2.28 3.93 -7.33
C HIS A 45 -2.46 2.45 -7.01
N LEU A 46 -2.71 2.10 -5.74
CA LEU A 46 -2.95 0.71 -5.33
C LEU A 46 -4.22 0.15 -5.97
N VAL A 47 -5.30 0.94 -6.02
CA VAL A 47 -6.54 0.55 -6.69
C VAL A 47 -6.33 0.37 -8.18
N HIS A 48 -5.61 1.31 -8.83
CA HIS A 48 -5.32 1.21 -10.26
C HIS A 48 -4.49 -0.03 -10.60
N GLU A 49 -3.47 -0.33 -9.80
CA GLU A 49 -2.65 -1.53 -9.96
C GLU A 49 -3.49 -2.81 -9.83
N PHE A 50 -4.32 -2.92 -8.80
CA PHE A 50 -5.18 -4.09 -8.60
C PHE A 50 -6.16 -4.30 -9.77
N VAL A 51 -6.85 -3.24 -10.21
CA VAL A 51 -7.84 -3.34 -11.29
C VAL A 51 -7.17 -3.60 -12.64
N SER A 52 -6.05 -2.93 -12.94
CA SER A 52 -5.32 -3.16 -14.20
C SER A 52 -4.76 -4.58 -14.28
N ALA A 53 -4.22 -5.12 -13.17
CA ALA A 53 -3.74 -6.50 -13.12
C ALA A 53 -4.84 -7.52 -13.48
N LEU A 54 -6.07 -7.32 -12.97
CA LEU A 54 -7.22 -8.14 -13.31
C LEU A 54 -7.61 -8.02 -14.80
N MET A 55 -7.63 -6.80 -15.33
CA MET A 55 -7.96 -6.57 -16.74
C MET A 55 -6.93 -7.17 -17.71
N GLU A 56 -5.66 -7.14 -17.31
CA GLU A 56 -4.52 -7.63 -18.10
C GLU A 56 -4.23 -9.12 -17.86
N ASN A 57 -4.96 -9.77 -16.96
CA ASN A 57 -4.75 -11.17 -16.57
C ASN A 57 -3.29 -11.44 -16.15
N ARG A 58 -2.77 -10.58 -15.28
CA ARG A 58 -1.43 -10.70 -14.66
C ARG A 58 -1.55 -10.69 -13.14
N ASP A 59 -0.51 -11.14 -12.46
CA ASP A 59 -0.42 -10.95 -11.02
C ASP A 59 -0.31 -9.45 -10.68
N PRO A 60 -0.99 -8.98 -9.61
CA PRO A 60 -0.83 -7.61 -9.12
C PRO A 60 0.51 -7.45 -8.40
N TRP A 61 0.96 -6.20 -8.24
CA TRP A 61 2.04 -5.85 -7.32
C TRP A 61 1.50 -5.21 -6.03
N PRO A 62 1.88 -5.71 -4.84
CA PRO A 62 2.54 -6.99 -4.61
C PRO A 62 1.61 -8.17 -4.91
N ASN A 63 2.17 -9.30 -5.33
CA ASN A 63 1.40 -10.52 -5.54
C ASN A 63 1.20 -11.30 -4.23
N ALA A 64 0.55 -12.47 -4.30
CA ALA A 64 0.27 -13.29 -3.11
C ALA A 64 1.56 -13.72 -2.38
N THR A 65 2.58 -14.16 -3.12
CA THR A 65 3.85 -14.61 -2.52
C THR A 65 4.60 -13.47 -1.84
N GLN A 66 4.70 -12.32 -2.48
CA GLN A 66 5.34 -11.12 -1.92
C GLN A 66 4.58 -10.60 -0.70
N SER A 67 3.25 -10.59 -0.75
CA SER A 67 2.40 -10.22 0.39
C SER A 67 2.61 -11.16 1.57
N ALA A 68 2.70 -12.47 1.31
CA ALA A 68 2.99 -13.46 2.33
C ALA A 68 4.40 -13.29 2.91
N ASN A 69 5.39 -12.97 2.07
CA ASN A 69 6.76 -12.66 2.52
C ASN A 69 6.76 -11.52 3.54
N TRP A 70 6.19 -10.37 3.17
CA TRP A 70 6.19 -9.19 4.04
C TRP A 70 5.41 -9.43 5.33
N THR A 71 4.29 -10.15 5.25
CA THR A 71 3.47 -10.50 6.42
C THR A 71 4.21 -11.46 7.35
N CYS A 72 4.81 -12.51 6.80
CA CYS A 72 5.55 -13.51 7.59
C CYS A 72 6.79 -12.93 8.25
N VAL A 73 7.44 -11.90 7.69
CA VAL A 73 8.56 -11.21 8.35
C VAL A 73 8.15 -10.70 9.73
N GLY A 74 6.99 -10.05 9.85
CA GLY A 74 6.48 -9.57 11.14
C GLY A 74 6.19 -10.70 12.13
N ILE A 75 5.59 -11.79 11.65
CA ILE A 75 5.27 -12.97 12.47
C ILE A 75 6.55 -13.64 12.96
N CYS A 76 7.51 -13.89 12.07
CA CYS A 76 8.80 -14.50 12.41
C CYS A 76 9.62 -13.60 13.35
N ALA A 77 9.58 -12.28 13.18
CA ALA A 77 10.25 -11.33 14.08
C ALA A 77 9.66 -11.38 15.50
N HIS A 78 8.33 -11.47 15.62
CA HIS A 78 7.67 -11.66 16.90
C HIS A 78 8.09 -12.98 17.56
N GLN A 79 8.03 -14.09 16.84
CA GLN A 79 8.46 -15.41 17.33
C GLN A 79 9.95 -15.44 17.71
N SER A 80 10.80 -14.75 16.96
CA SER A 80 12.23 -14.59 17.27
C SER A 80 12.41 -13.87 18.60
N SER A 81 11.64 -12.81 18.84
CA SER A 81 11.68 -12.03 20.08
C SER A 81 11.30 -12.89 21.30
N GLU A 82 10.27 -13.72 21.18
CA GLU A 82 9.86 -14.67 22.23
C GLU A 82 10.94 -15.72 22.55
N LYS A 83 11.82 -16.01 21.59
CA LYS A 83 12.95 -16.96 21.71
C LYS A 83 14.28 -16.27 21.99
N GLY A 84 14.28 -15.06 22.53
CA GLY A 84 15.51 -14.34 22.87
C GLY A 84 16.36 -13.92 21.66
N GLY A 85 15.74 -13.74 20.49
CA GLY A 85 16.41 -13.30 19.27
C GLY A 85 16.94 -14.42 18.39
N GLU A 86 16.50 -15.67 18.59
CA GLU A 86 16.85 -16.78 17.69
C GLU A 86 16.37 -16.54 16.25
N ILE A 87 17.14 -17.02 15.27
CA ILE A 87 16.76 -16.92 13.85
C ILE A 87 15.54 -17.82 13.59
N VAL A 88 14.43 -17.20 13.19
CA VAL A 88 13.25 -17.89 12.65
C VAL A 88 13.25 -17.71 11.13
N ARG A 89 13.31 -18.82 10.39
CA ARG A 89 13.34 -18.80 8.91
C ARG A 89 11.93 -18.53 8.38
N LEU A 90 11.84 -17.72 7.34
CA LEU A 90 10.60 -17.54 6.60
C LEU A 90 10.17 -18.89 5.97
N PRO A 91 8.85 -19.16 5.88
CA PRO A 91 8.35 -20.34 5.19
C PRO A 91 8.77 -20.34 3.70
N GLU A 92 9.11 -21.50 3.16
CA GLU A 92 9.64 -21.60 1.78
C GLU A 92 8.68 -21.03 0.72
N PHE A 93 7.37 -21.19 0.91
CA PHE A 93 6.36 -20.68 -0.02
C PHE A 93 6.36 -19.15 -0.14
N THR A 94 6.98 -18.42 0.79
CA THR A 94 7.07 -16.95 0.75
C THR A 94 8.34 -16.45 0.05
N LEU A 95 9.22 -17.33 -0.42
CA LEU A 95 10.53 -16.96 -0.98
C LEU A 95 10.59 -16.95 -2.52
N ALA A 96 9.49 -17.33 -3.18
CA ALA A 96 9.41 -17.50 -4.63
C ALA A 96 9.00 -16.23 -5.39
#